data_AF-A0A2V6M6U0-F1
#
_entry.id   AF-A0A2V6M6U0-F1
#
_cell.length_a   1.000
_cell.length_b   1.000
_cell.length_c   1.000
_cell.angle_alpha   90.00
_cell.angle_beta   90.00
_cell.angle_gamma   90.00
#
_symmetry.space_group_name_H-M   'P 1'
#
loop_
_entity.id
_entity.type
_entity.pdbx_description
1 polymer ?
#
loop_
_entity_poly.entity_id
_entity_poly.type
_entity_poly.pdbx_seq_one_letter_code
_entity_poly.pdbx_strand_id
1 'polypeptide(L)'
;MRKLFTFLTFATCLLAFLILTPAAPGQSSEAEAKVLALAQRLKLTPQQEVEVLPILKAEAPKLEAIKNDPSLSGMQKMKQLHAIHSENAPQLQKILSPEQYQELQAIREQDIKKAIAKKRGGGG
;
A
#
# COMPACT_ATOMS: atom_id res chain seq x y z
N MET A 1 51.50 28.84 23.87
CA MET A 1 52.45 28.23 22.91
C MET A 1 51.79 28.17 21.55
N ARG A 2 52.50 28.69 20.54
CA ARG A 2 52.03 29.13 19.23
C ARG A 2 52.56 28.14 18.19
N LYS A 3 51.69 27.46 17.42
CA LYS A 3 51.95 26.94 16.05
C LYS A 3 50.59 26.81 15.33
N LEU A 4 50.17 27.78 14.52
CA LEU A 4 50.54 28.09 13.13
C LEU A 4 49.99 27.07 12.11
N PHE A 5 48.90 27.49 11.44
CA PHE A 5 48.56 27.29 10.03
C PHE A 5 48.87 25.94 9.35
N THR A 6 47.79 25.22 9.02
CA THR A 6 47.68 24.52 7.73
C THR A 6 46.30 24.76 7.15
N PHE A 7 46.08 25.95 6.60
CA PHE A 7 45.06 26.17 5.57
C PHE A 7 45.59 25.54 4.29
N LEU A 8 44.90 24.53 3.74
CA LEU A 8 44.71 24.32 2.29
C LEU A 8 44.02 22.98 2.02
N THR A 9 42.68 22.98 1.91
CA THR A 9 41.97 22.20 0.88
C THR A 9 40.66 22.93 0.58
N PHE A 10 40.72 23.77 -0.44
CA PHE A 10 39.58 24.41 -1.05
C PHE A 10 38.87 23.41 -1.97
N ALA A 11 37.56 23.60 -2.09
CA ALA A 11 36.67 23.04 -3.11
C ALA A 11 36.35 21.55 -2.99
N THR A 12 35.09 21.25 -2.67
CA THR A 12 34.10 20.97 -3.74
C THR A 12 32.71 20.67 -3.17
N CYS A 13 31.75 21.44 -3.67
CA CYS A 13 30.42 21.01 -4.12
C CYS A 13 29.37 20.45 -3.15
N LEU A 14 28.21 21.14 -3.23
CA LEU A 14 26.85 20.60 -3.26
C LEU A 14 26.16 20.36 -1.91
N LEU A 15 25.52 21.43 -1.43
CA LEU A 15 24.06 21.57 -1.53
C LEU A 15 23.33 20.25 -1.90
N ALA A 16 22.91 19.50 -0.89
CA ALA A 16 21.86 18.49 -1.02
C ALA A 16 20.84 18.70 0.10
N PHE A 17 20.14 19.82 -0.03
CA PHE A 17 18.81 20.01 0.50
C PHE A 17 17.93 18.85 0.02
N LEU A 18 17.13 18.27 0.93
CA LEU A 18 15.92 17.50 0.65
C LEU A 18 15.97 16.51 -0.53
N ILE A 19 16.26 15.25 -0.24
CA ILE A 19 15.49 14.17 -0.88
C ILE A 19 14.50 13.63 0.15
N LEU A 20 13.52 14.49 0.48
CA LEU A 20 12.15 14.03 0.60
C LEU A 20 11.83 13.39 -0.75
N THR A 21 12.03 12.09 -0.90
CA THR A 21 11.67 11.36 -2.11
C THR A 21 10.16 11.51 -2.29
N PRO A 22 9.65 12.30 -3.24
CA PRO A 22 8.24 12.25 -3.56
C PRO A 22 8.00 10.85 -4.13
N ALA A 23 7.01 10.15 -3.58
CA ALA A 23 6.54 8.88 -4.10
C ALA A 23 6.42 8.97 -5.63
N ALA A 24 7.07 8.05 -6.33
CA ALA A 24 7.16 8.07 -7.79
C ALA A 24 5.75 8.15 -8.42
N PRO A 25 5.51 9.11 -9.33
CA PRO A 25 4.24 9.21 -10.06
C PRO A 25 4.18 8.07 -11.07
N GLY A 26 3.51 6.99 -10.70
CA GLY A 26 3.37 5.79 -11.53
C GLY A 26 2.62 4.68 -10.80
N GLN A 27 2.78 4.57 -9.49
CA GLN A 27 2.06 3.60 -8.65
C GLN A 27 0.61 4.01 -8.33
N SER A 28 0.28 5.30 -8.38
CA SER A 28 -1.07 5.77 -8.07
C SER A 28 -2.10 5.31 -9.10
N SER A 29 -1.78 5.30 -10.39
CA SER A 29 -2.76 4.96 -11.44
C SER A 29 -3.21 3.50 -11.40
N GLU A 30 -2.31 2.56 -11.15
CA GLU A 30 -2.66 1.13 -11.10
C GLU A 30 -3.41 0.79 -9.80
N ALA A 31 -3.00 1.37 -8.66
CA ALA A 31 -3.70 1.22 -7.40
C ALA A 31 -5.11 1.80 -7.47
N GLU A 32 -5.27 2.98 -8.08
CA GLU A 32 -6.57 3.60 -8.32
C GLU A 32 -7.44 2.77 -9.26
N ALA A 33 -6.88 2.23 -10.35
CA ALA A 33 -7.61 1.35 -11.26
C ALA A 33 -8.12 0.09 -10.55
N LYS A 34 -7.31 -0.51 -9.67
CA LYS A 34 -7.73 -1.67 -8.85
C LYS A 34 -8.86 -1.31 -7.89
N VAL A 35 -8.79 -0.14 -7.25
CA VAL A 35 -9.85 0.34 -6.35
C VAL A 35 -11.15 0.59 -7.13
N LEU A 36 -11.08 1.20 -8.31
CA LEU A 36 -12.26 1.40 -9.17
C LEU A 36 -12.84 0.08 -9.67
N ALA A 37 -12.00 -0.86 -10.08
CA ALA A 37 -12.45 -2.19 -10.50
C ALA A 37 -13.13 -2.96 -9.35
N LEU A 38 -12.64 -2.81 -8.12
CA LEU A 38 -13.27 -3.37 -6.93
C LEU A 38 -14.64 -2.74 -6.67
N ALA A 39 -14.76 -1.41 -6.72
CA ALA A 39 -16.04 -0.71 -6.57
C ALA A 39 -17.08 -1.18 -7.60
N GLN A 40 -16.68 -1.31 -8.86
CA GLN A 40 -17.55 -1.83 -9.92
C GLN A 40 -17.98 -3.28 -9.66
N ARG A 41 -17.05 -4.13 -9.20
CA ARG A 41 -17.35 -5.54 -8.88
C ARG A 41 -18.33 -5.68 -7.72
N LEU A 42 -18.23 -4.80 -6.71
CA LEU A 42 -19.16 -4.74 -5.59
C LEU A 42 -20.51 -4.11 -5.96
N LYS A 43 -20.67 -3.61 -7.20
CA LYS A 43 -21.87 -2.92 -7.69
C LYS A 43 -22.31 -1.83 -6.72
N LEU A 44 -21.36 -1.01 -6.27
CA LEU A 44 -21.63 0.07 -5.34
C LEU A 44 -22.59 1.09 -5.96
N THR A 45 -23.50 1.64 -5.15
CA THR A 45 -24.27 2.81 -5.57
C THR A 45 -23.37 4.04 -5.62
N PRO A 46 -23.73 5.11 -6.37
CA PRO A 46 -22.95 6.34 -6.40
C PRO A 46 -22.67 6.92 -5.00
N GLN A 47 -23.64 6.80 -4.08
CA GLN A 47 -23.50 7.24 -2.69
C GLN A 47 -22.50 6.36 -1.92
N GLN A 48 -22.58 5.03 -2.07
CA GLN A 48 -21.62 4.12 -1.45
C GLN A 48 -20.21 4.34 -2.00
N GLU A 49 -20.03 4.60 -3.29
CA GLU A 49 -18.72 4.86 -3.89
C GLU A 49 -18.03 6.07 -3.26
N VAL A 50 -18.77 7.17 -3.02
CA VAL A 50 -18.23 8.37 -2.37
C VAL A 50 -17.66 8.07 -0.98
N GLU A 51 -18.29 7.16 -0.23
CA GLU A 51 -17.87 6.80 1.11
C GLU A 51 -16.79 5.69 1.14
N VAL A 52 -16.88 4.72 0.24
CA VAL A 52 -16.01 3.52 0.22
C VAL A 52 -14.67 3.80 -0.48
N LEU A 53 -14.67 4.55 -1.59
CA LEU A 53 -13.45 4.79 -2.37
C LEU A 53 -12.32 5.43 -1.54
N PRO A 54 -12.56 6.44 -0.68
CA PRO A 54 -11.50 7.00 0.16
C PRO A 54 -10.86 5.95 1.09
N ILE A 55 -11.67 5.05 1.65
CA ILE A 55 -11.21 3.97 2.54
C ILE A 55 -10.31 3.01 1.77
N LEU A 56 -10.77 2.54 0.60
CA LEU A 56 -10.01 1.61 -0.24
C LEU A 56 -8.71 2.24 -0.78
N LYS A 57 -8.76 3.53 -1.17
CA LYS A 57 -7.57 4.28 -1.60
C LYS A 57 -6.55 4.41 -0.47
N ALA A 58 -6.99 4.58 0.78
CA ALA A 58 -6.10 4.65 1.94
C ALA A 58 -5.47 3.28 2.29
N GLU A 59 -6.17 2.18 2.05
CA GLU A 59 -5.64 0.82 2.26
C GLU A 59 -4.61 0.42 1.18
N ALA A 60 -4.85 0.80 -0.08
CA ALA A 60 -4.06 0.37 -1.23
C ALA A 60 -2.53 0.49 -1.06
N PRO A 61 -1.94 1.64 -0.64
CA PRO A 61 -0.50 1.74 -0.46
C PRO A 61 0.03 0.83 0.66
N LYS A 62 -0.73 0.62 1.74
CA LYS A 62 -0.35 -0.30 2.83
C LYS A 62 -0.30 -1.74 2.32
N LEU A 63 -1.33 -2.15 1.57
CA LEU A 63 -1.41 -3.50 0.99
C LEU A 63 -0.25 -3.76 0.02
N GLU A 64 0.05 -2.80 -0.86
CA GLU A 64 1.18 -2.92 -1.79
C GLU A 64 2.53 -2.98 -1.08
N ALA A 65 2.73 -2.21 -0.01
CA ALA A 65 3.96 -2.31 0.80
C ALA A 65 4.16 -3.73 1.35
N ILE A 66 3.13 -4.34 1.93
CA ILE A 66 3.22 -5.71 2.48
C ILE A 66 3.41 -6.75 1.37
N LYS A 67 2.73 -6.59 0.23
CA LYS A 67 2.84 -7.50 -0.92
C LYS A 67 4.24 -7.47 -1.51
N ASN A 68 4.88 -6.30 -1.58
CA ASN A 68 6.18 -6.12 -2.20
C ASN A 68 7.35 -6.27 -1.22
N ASP A 69 7.10 -6.36 0.10
CA ASP A 69 8.16 -6.57 1.10
C ASP A 69 8.83 -7.96 0.93
N PRO A 70 10.13 -8.04 0.57
CA PRO A 70 10.82 -9.32 0.40
C PRO A 70 11.19 -10.00 1.72
N SER A 71 11.21 -9.26 2.83
CA SER A 71 11.62 -9.73 4.15
C SER A 71 10.54 -10.52 4.88
N LEU A 72 9.27 -10.34 4.49
CA LEU A 72 8.14 -11.03 5.10
C LEU A 72 7.94 -12.44 4.50
N SER A 73 7.81 -13.42 5.39
CA SER A 73 7.31 -14.75 5.04
C SER A 73 5.84 -14.70 4.59
N GLY A 74 5.38 -15.74 3.89
CA GLY A 74 3.98 -15.83 3.45
C GLY A 74 2.97 -15.71 4.61
N MET A 75 3.26 -16.32 5.75
CA MET A 75 2.39 -16.22 6.94
C MET A 75 2.38 -14.82 7.57
N GLN A 76 3.54 -14.14 7.61
CA GLN A 76 3.61 -12.76 8.09
C GLN A 76 2.84 -11.82 7.17
N LYS A 77 2.98 -11.97 5.84
CA LYS A 77 2.20 -11.21 4.86
C LYS A 77 0.70 -11.42 5.05
N MET A 78 0.27 -12.68 5.15
CA MET A 78 -1.14 -13.02 5.40
C MET A 78 -1.69 -12.25 6.61
N LYS A 79 -1.01 -12.36 7.76
CA LYS A 79 -1.43 -11.73 9.01
C LYS A 79 -1.52 -10.21 8.88
N GLN A 80 -0.53 -9.56 8.27
CA GLN A 80 -0.52 -8.11 8.11
C GLN A 80 -1.58 -7.61 7.11
N LEU A 81 -1.83 -8.35 6.02
CA LEU A 81 -2.89 -8.03 5.07
C LEU A 81 -4.28 -8.13 5.72
N HIS A 82 -4.57 -9.17 6.50
CA HIS A 82 -5.83 -9.25 7.26
C HIS A 82 -5.97 -8.13 8.29
N ALA A 83 -4.86 -7.73 8.94
CA ALA A 83 -4.88 -6.63 9.89
C ALA A 83 -5.34 -5.33 9.20
N ILE A 84 -4.76 -4.99 8.05
CA ILE A 84 -5.15 -3.82 7.26
C ILE A 84 -6.64 -3.89 6.87
N HIS A 85 -7.13 -5.04 6.40
CA HIS A 85 -8.55 -5.18 6.05
C HIS A 85 -9.50 -5.05 7.25
N SER A 86 -9.02 -5.42 8.44
CA SER A 86 -9.79 -5.37 9.69
C SER A 86 -9.86 -3.96 10.28
N GLU A 87 -8.88 -3.09 10.00
CA GLU A 87 -8.87 -1.68 10.47
C GLU A 87 -10.16 -0.94 10.11
N ASN A 88 -10.65 -1.12 8.88
CA ASN A 88 -11.83 -0.40 8.37
C ASN A 88 -13.09 -1.27 8.29
N ALA A 89 -13.04 -2.53 8.75
CA ALA A 89 -14.16 -3.45 8.69
C ALA A 89 -15.46 -2.87 9.29
N PRO A 90 -15.46 -2.25 10.50
CA PRO A 90 -16.67 -1.69 11.08
C PRO A 90 -17.27 -0.52 10.27
N GLN A 91 -16.43 0.24 9.57
CA GLN A 91 -16.91 1.35 8.74
C GLN A 91 -17.52 0.82 7.44
N LEU A 92 -16.84 -0.13 6.79
CA LEU A 92 -17.33 -0.75 5.56
C LEU A 92 -18.64 -1.50 5.78
N GLN A 93 -18.82 -2.17 6.93
CA GLN A 93 -20.08 -2.84 7.29
C GLN A 93 -21.26 -1.90 7.50
N LYS A 94 -21.03 -0.61 7.77
CA LYS A 94 -22.10 0.40 7.89
C LYS A 94 -22.57 0.92 6.53
N ILE A 95 -21.68 0.86 5.52
CA ILE A 95 -21.91 1.46 4.20
C ILE A 95 -22.38 0.39 3.20
N LEU A 96 -21.80 -0.80 3.28
CA LEU A 96 -22.06 -1.92 2.38
C LEU A 96 -23.23 -2.77 2.87
N SER A 97 -23.98 -3.36 1.95
CA SER A 97 -24.91 -4.43 2.29
C SER A 97 -24.16 -5.66 2.81
N PRO A 98 -24.82 -6.58 3.55
CA PRO A 98 -24.20 -7.83 3.98
C PRO A 98 -23.59 -8.63 2.83
N GLU A 99 -24.28 -8.70 1.69
CA GLU A 99 -23.85 -9.42 0.49
C GLU A 99 -22.62 -8.74 -0.16
N GLN A 100 -22.64 -7.41 -0.26
CA GLN A 100 -21.50 -6.64 -0.79
C GLN A 100 -20.27 -6.80 0.12
N TYR A 101 -20.46 -6.76 1.44
CA TYR A 101 -19.36 -6.96 2.37
C TYR A 101 -18.80 -8.38 2.28
N GLN A 102 -19.66 -9.40 2.12
CA GLN A 102 -19.23 -10.78 1.92
C GLN A 102 -18.42 -10.95 0.62
N GLU A 103 -18.86 -10.36 -0.49
CA GLU A 103 -18.11 -10.37 -1.75
C GLU A 103 -16.75 -9.67 -1.59
N LEU A 104 -16.71 -8.53 -0.90
CA LEU A 104 -15.46 -7.83 -0.58
C LEU A 104 -14.49 -8.72 0.19
N GLN A 105 -14.97 -9.44 1.21
CA GLN A 105 -14.13 -10.39 1.95
C GLN A 105 -13.62 -11.52 1.04
N ALA A 106 -14.47 -12.10 0.21
CA ALA A 106 -14.07 -13.16 -0.72
C ALA A 106 -12.96 -12.70 -1.69
N ILE A 107 -13.08 -11.48 -2.23
CA ILE A 107 -12.06 -10.87 -3.10
C ILE A 107 -10.74 -10.70 -2.33
N ARG A 108 -10.80 -10.11 -1.14
CA ARG A 108 -9.64 -9.88 -0.28
C ARG A 108 -8.91 -11.19 0.07
N GLU A 109 -9.64 -12.23 0.42
CA GLU A 109 -9.09 -13.56 0.69
C GLU A 109 -8.40 -14.15 -0.54
N GLN A 110 -9.01 -14.01 -1.72
CA GLN A 110 -8.43 -14.48 -2.97
C GLN A 110 -7.11 -13.75 -3.27
N ASP A 111 -7.06 -12.44 -3.05
CA ASP A 111 -5.88 -11.63 -3.30
C ASP A 111 -4.74 -11.92 -2.31
N ILE A 112 -5.06 -12.17 -1.04
CA ILE A 112 -4.11 -12.64 -0.04
C ILE A 112 -3.50 -13.99 -0.48
N LYS A 113 -4.34 -14.95 -0.88
CA LYS A 113 -3.88 -16.27 -1.36
C LYS A 113 -2.95 -16.14 -2.56
N LYS A 114 -3.30 -15.31 -3.55
CA LYS A 114 -2.45 -15.03 -4.73
C LYS A 114 -1.11 -14.43 -4.33
N ALA A 115 -1.10 -13.46 -3.42
CA ALA A 115 0.12 -12.81 -2.96
C ALA A 115 1.08 -13.80 -2.27
N ILE A 116 0.54 -14.70 -1.45
CA ILE A 116 1.32 -15.74 -0.76
C ILE A 116 1.83 -16.78 -1.75
N ALA A 117 1.00 -17.24 -2.70
CA ALA A 117 1.38 -18.21 -3.71
C ALA A 117 2.51 -17.70 -4.62
N LYS A 118 2.46 -16.42 -5.04
CA LYS A 118 3.51 -15.78 -5.84
C LYS A 118 4.88 -15.85 -5.15
N LYS A 119 4.95 -15.67 -3.82
CA LYS A 119 6.21 -15.79 -3.07
C LYS A 119 6.76 -17.21 -3.03
N ARG A 120 5.88 -18.23 -3.04
CA ARG A 120 6.28 -19.65 -3.04
C ARG A 120 6.79 -20.13 -4.41
N GLY A 121 6.25 -19.58 -5.50
CA GLY A 121 6.64 -19.95 -6.87
C GLY A 121 7.79 -19.13 -7.46
N GLY A 122 8.12 -17.97 -6.89
CA GLY A 122 9.19 -17.08 -7.37
C GLY A 122 10.54 -17.25 -6.65
N GLY A 123 10.78 -18.41 -6.02
CA GLY A 123 12.07 -18.77 -5.45
C GLY A 123 12.85 -19.66 -6.43
N GLY A 124 13.47 -19.03 -7.42
CA GLY A 124 14.42 -19.61 -8.37
C GLY A 124 15.44 -18.56 -8.75
#